data_AF-A0A8J7JXJ7-F1
#
_entry.id   AF-A0A8J7JXJ7-F1
#
_cell.length_a   1.000
_cell.length_b   1.000
_cell.length_c   1.000
_cell.angle_alpha   90.00
_cell.angle_beta   90.00
_cell.angle_gamma   90.00
#
_symmetry.space_group_name_H-M   'P 1'
#
loop_
_entity.id
_entity.type
_entity.pdbx_description
1 polymer ?
#
loop_
_entity_poly.entity_id
_entity_poly.type
_entity_poly.pdbx_seq_one_letter_code
_entity_poly.pdbx_strand_id
1 'polypeptide(L)'
;MSNFHVLLDSCVLFPMYLRDTLLLAAEAGLYLPFWSQEILNGATRNLINTGRVTEERAVRLEETIKKAFPEAMVEVPVDLADTQLNFKKIIG
;
A
#
# COMPACT_ATOMS: atom_id res chain seq x y z
N MET A 1 6.23 -19.92 -4.85
CA MET A 1 5.98 -18.50 -4.50
C MET A 1 7.07 -17.66 -5.14
N SER A 2 6.71 -16.55 -5.77
CA SER A 2 7.68 -15.62 -6.35
C SER A 2 8.52 -14.99 -5.25
N ASN A 3 9.81 -14.75 -5.52
CA ASN A 3 10.73 -14.08 -4.59
C ASN A 3 10.90 -12.58 -4.94
N PHE A 4 9.89 -12.02 -5.61
CA PHE A 4 9.90 -10.65 -6.09
C PHE A 4 9.16 -9.77 -5.08
N HIS A 5 9.92 -9.01 -4.30
CA HIS A 5 9.37 -8.00 -3.40
C HIS A 5 9.06 -6.73 -4.19
N VAL A 6 7.88 -6.14 -4.00
CA VAL A 6 7.47 -4.92 -4.70
C VAL A 6 6.84 -3.94 -3.72
N LEU A 7 7.40 -2.73 -3.63
CA LEU A 7 6.76 -1.61 -2.93
C LEU A 7 5.67 -1.00 -3.80
N LEU A 8 4.45 -0.95 -3.29
CA LEU A 8 3.35 -0.26 -3.95
C LEU A 8 3.28 1.17 -3.45
N ASP A 9 3.28 2.14 -4.35
CA ASP A 9 3.12 3.56 -4.02
C ASP A 9 1.64 3.94 -3.82
N SER A 10 1.39 5.03 -3.10
CA SER A 10 0.06 5.63 -2.94
C SER A 10 -0.66 5.89 -4.28
N CYS A 11 0.08 6.26 -5.33
CA CYS A 11 -0.49 6.56 -6.65
C CYS A 11 -1.05 5.34 -7.37
N VAL A 12 -0.60 4.13 -7.02
CA VAL A 12 -1.12 2.87 -7.58
C VAL A 12 -2.17 2.22 -6.69
N LEU A 13 -2.16 2.54 -5.40
CA LEU A 13 -3.18 2.09 -4.43
C LEU A 13 -4.43 3.00 -4.40
N PHE A 14 -4.30 4.24 -4.91
CA PHE A 14 -5.41 5.19 -5.01
C PHE A 14 -6.49 4.77 -6.02
N PRO A 15 -6.20 4.53 -7.31
CA PRO A 15 -7.23 4.16 -8.27
C PRO A 15 -7.71 2.72 -8.01
N MET A 16 -9.02 2.54 -7.83
CA MET A 16 -9.63 1.24 -7.54
C MET A 16 -9.16 0.14 -8.50
N TYR A 17 -9.23 0.39 -9.81
CA TYR A 17 -8.87 -0.61 -10.82
C TYR A 17 -7.39 -1.05 -10.71
N LEU A 18 -6.48 -0.12 -10.41
CA LEU A 18 -5.06 -0.41 -10.35
C LEU A 18 -4.72 -1.15 -9.07
N ARG A 19 -5.24 -0.67 -7.94
CA ARG A 19 -5.14 -1.35 -6.64
C ARG A 19 -5.65 -2.78 -6.74
N ASP A 20 -6.86 -2.98 -7.23
CA ASP A 20 -7.49 -4.30 -7.25
C ASP A 20 -6.73 -5.25 -8.20
N THR A 21 -6.29 -4.77 -9.37
CA THR A 21 -5.44 -5.55 -10.29
C THR A 21 -4.13 -6.00 -9.64
N LEU A 22 -3.45 -5.09 -8.95
CA LEU A 22 -2.17 -5.34 -8.30
C LEU A 22 -2.33 -6.30 -7.11
N LEU A 23 -3.34 -6.10 -6.27
CA LEU A 23 -3.62 -6.99 -5.14
C LEU A 23 -4.04 -8.39 -5.59
N LEU A 24 -4.85 -8.51 -6.66
CA LEU A 24 -5.18 -9.82 -7.24
C LEU A 24 -3.95 -10.52 -7.84
N ALA A 25 -3.05 -9.78 -8.48
CA ALA A 25 -1.78 -10.32 -8.97
C ALA A 25 -0.88 -10.82 -7.83
N ALA A 26 -0.83 -10.08 -6.71
CA ALA A 26 -0.15 -10.51 -5.50
C ALA A 26 -0.78 -11.75 -4.87
N GLU A 27 -2.11 -11.80 -4.77
CA GLU A 27 -2.86 -12.96 -4.27
C GLU A 27 -2.63 -14.21 -5.13
N ALA A 28 -2.51 -14.05 -6.45
CA ALA A 28 -2.13 -15.11 -7.39
C ALA A 28 -0.64 -15.54 -7.28
N GLY A 29 0.13 -14.92 -6.39
CA GLY A 29 1.52 -15.25 -6.10
C GLY A 29 2.53 -14.73 -7.12
N LEU A 30 2.17 -13.74 -7.95
CA LEU A 30 3.06 -13.18 -8.97
C LEU A 30 4.19 -12.32 -8.37
N TYR A 31 3.94 -11.70 -7.21
CA TYR A 31 4.93 -10.97 -6.41
C TYR A 31 4.45 -10.84 -4.95
N LEU A 32 5.33 -10.38 -4.06
CA LEU A 32 5.03 -10.06 -2.66
C LEU A 32 4.89 -8.54 -2.52
N PRO A 33 3.68 -8.02 -2.21
CA PRO A 33 3.44 -6.60 -2.09
C PRO A 33 3.92 -6.08 -0.74
N PHE A 34 4.40 -4.84 -0.72
CA PHE A 34 4.76 -4.12 0.49
C PHE A 34 4.31 -2.66 0.42
N TRP A 35 4.02 -2.07 1.58
CA TRP A 35 3.70 -0.64 1.73
C TRP A 35 3.94 -0.19 3.18
N SER A 36 4.14 1.12 3.37
CA SER A 36 4.14 1.73 4.69
C SER A 36 2.76 2.28 5.05
N GLN A 37 2.56 2.63 6.32
CA GLN A 37 1.35 3.33 6.75
C GLN A 37 1.18 4.68 6.04
N GLU A 38 2.27 5.39 5.77
CA GLU A 38 2.23 6.68 5.05
C GLU A 38 1.71 6.53 3.62
N ILE A 39 2.14 5.48 2.92
CA ILE A 39 1.67 5.15 1.58
C ILE A 39 0.15 4.89 1.57
N LEU A 40 -0.34 4.08 2.52
CA LEU A 40 -1.78 3.83 2.65
C LEU A 40 -2.53 5.11 2.98
N ASN A 41 -2.02 5.94 3.90
CA ASN A 41 -2.59 7.23 4.24
C ASN A 41 -2.65 8.16 3.02
N GLY A 42 -1.63 8.17 2.17
CA GLY A 42 -1.61 8.94 0.93
C GLY A 42 -2.70 8.49 -0.04
N ALA A 43 -2.88 7.18 -0.20
CA ALA A 43 -3.92 6.62 -1.06
C ALA A 43 -5.33 6.94 -0.54
N THR A 44 -5.60 6.74 0.76
CA THR A 44 -6.91 7.01 1.37
C THR A 44 -7.22 8.50 1.40
N ARG A 45 -6.25 9.36 1.71
CA ARG A 45 -6.40 10.82 1.64
C ARG A 45 -6.80 11.28 0.25
N ASN A 46 -6.16 10.77 -0.81
CA ASN A 46 -6.52 11.10 -2.18
C ASN A 46 -7.93 10.62 -2.54
N LEU A 47 -8.35 9.43 -2.08
CA LEU A 47 -9.71 8.91 -2.28
C LEU A 47 -10.78 9.82 -1.64
N ILE A 48 -10.50 10.33 -0.43
CA ILE A 48 -11.39 11.26 0.28
C ILE A 48 -11.42 12.62 -0.44
N ASN A 49 -10.25 13.20 -0.71
CA ASN A 49 -10.13 14.53 -1.32
C ASN A 49 -10.76 14.64 -2.71
N THR A 50 -10.78 13.53 -3.46
CA THR A 50 -11.41 13.47 -4.79
C THR A 50 -12.90 13.09 -4.73
N GLY A 51 -13.48 12.94 -3.54
CA GLY A 51 -14.89 12.59 -3.36
C GLY A 51 -15.25 11.18 -3.82
N ARG A 52 -14.26 10.30 -4.03
CA ARG A 52 -14.46 8.92 -4.50
C ARG A 52 -14.98 8.02 -3.40
N VAL A 53 -14.60 8.28 -2.15
CA VAL A 53 -15.07 7.57 -0.96
C VAL A 53 -15.30 8.55 0.19
N THR A 54 -16.12 8.15 1.16
CA THR A 54 -16.23 8.83 2.46
C THR A 54 -15.07 8.42 3.36
N GLU A 55 -14.77 9.23 4.38
CA GLU A 55 -13.75 8.90 5.39
C GLU A 55 -13.99 7.53 6.04
N GLU A 56 -15.24 7.25 6.43
CA GLU A 56 -15.61 5.94 6.99
C GLU A 56 -15.33 4.78 6.01
N ARG A 57 -15.61 4.97 4.72
CA ARG A 57 -15.30 3.96 3.70
C ARG A 57 -13.80 3.81 3.46
N ALA A 58 -13.03 4.89 3.58
CA ALA A 58 -11.59 4.86 3.48
C ALA A 58 -10.97 4.03 4.61
N VAL A 59 -11.42 4.24 5.85
CA VAL A 59 -11.00 3.45 7.02
C VAL A 59 -11.31 1.96 6.82
N ARG A 60 -12.55 1.63 6.42
CA ARG A 60 -12.94 0.23 6.17
C ARG A 60 -12.12 -0.41 5.04
N LEU A 61 -11.83 0.34 3.99
CA LEU A 61 -10.99 -0.12 2.87
C LEU A 61 -9.57 -0.44 3.35
N GLU A 62 -8.97 0.47 4.12
CA GLU A 62 -7.63 0.27 4.67
C GLU A 62 -7.57 -0.96 5.57
N GLU A 63 -8.52 -1.13 6.48
CA GLU A 63 -8.64 -2.32 7.33
C GLU A 63 -8.77 -3.61 6.51
N THR A 64 -9.54 -3.57 5.43
CA THR A 64 -9.74 -4.72 4.54
C THR A 64 -8.43 -5.11 3.85
N ILE A 65 -7.70 -4.13 3.31
CA ILE A 65 -6.40 -4.36 2.66
C ILE A 65 -5.38 -4.94 3.65
N LYS A 66 -5.30 -4.37 4.86
CA LYS A 66 -4.39 -4.85 5.93
C LYS A 66 -4.72 -6.27 6.37
N LYS A 67 -6.01 -6.62 6.47
CA LYS A 67 -6.45 -7.98 6.81
C LYS A 67 -6.14 -8.99 5.71
N ALA A 68 -6.23 -8.59 4.44
CA ALA A 68 -5.92 -9.46 3.31
C ALA A 68 -4.42 -9.72 3.15
N PHE A 69 -3.57 -8.73 3.50
CA PHE A 69 -2.11 -8.81 3.37
C PHE A 69 -1.41 -8.37 4.66
N PRO A 70 -1.48 -9.16 5.75
CA PRO A 70 -0.91 -8.78 7.04
C PRO A 70 0.61 -8.57 6.98
N GLU A 71 1.31 -9.35 6.16
CA GLU A 71 2.78 -9.31 6.00
C GLU A 71 3.26 -8.18 5.06
N ALA A 72 2.35 -7.46 4.39
CA ALA A 72 2.72 -6.42 3.45
C ALA A 72 3.03 -5.07 4.14
N MET A 73 2.69 -4.93 5.42
CA MET A 73 2.99 -3.71 6.16
C MET A 73 4.48 -3.65 6.50
N VAL A 74 5.13 -2.54 6.14
CA VAL A 74 6.52 -2.30 6.49
C VAL A 74 6.62 -1.09 7.42
N GLU A 75 7.29 -1.29 8.54
CA GLU A 75 7.65 -0.22 9.45
C GLU A 75 8.83 0.57 8.87
N VAL A 76 8.65 1.89 8.77
CA VAL A 76 9.70 2.79 8.30
C VAL A 76 10.40 3.38 9.53
N PRO A 77 11.71 3.16 9.70
CA PRO A 77 12.48 3.80 10.75
C PRO A 77 12.36 5.33 10.72
N VAL A 78 12.25 5.94 11.92
CA VAL A 78 11.98 7.39 12.09
C VAL A 78 13.08 8.26 11.45
N ASP A 79 14.32 7.78 11.44
CA ASP A 79 15.48 8.44 10.82
C ASP A 79 15.45 8.43 9.29
N LEU A 80 14.61 7.60 8.68
CA LEU A 80 14.45 7.53 7.23
C LEU A 80 13.17 8.24 6.73
N ALA A 81 12.26 8.63 7.61
CA ALA A 81 10.96 9.21 7.27
C ALA A 81 11.06 10.53 6.46
N ASP A 82 12.10 11.33 6.68
CA ASP A 82 12.29 12.62 5.97
C ASP A 82 13.05 12.48 4.64
N THR A 83 13.47 11.27 4.27
CA THR A 83 14.17 11.01 3.00
C THR A 83 13.19 10.45 1.99
N GLN A 84 13.32 10.81 0.71
CA GLN A 84 12.61 10.10 -0.35
C GLN A 84 13.05 8.63 -0.34
N LEU A 85 12.23 7.80 0.31
CA LEU A 85 12.55 6.44 0.71
C LEU A 85 12.52 5.52 -0.50
N ASN A 86 13.66 4.91 -0.80
CA ASN A 86 13.75 3.84 -1.78
C ASN A 86 13.50 2.50 -1.07
N PHE A 87 12.66 1.65 -1.65
CA PHE A 87 12.31 0.33 -1.14
C PHE A 87 13.50 -0.51 -0.64
N LYS A 88 14.64 -0.43 -1.36
CA LYS A 88 15.88 -1.14 -1.04
C LYS A 88 16.47 -0.78 0.34
N LYS A 89 16.13 0.39 0.91
CA LYS A 89 16.60 0.81 2.24
C LYS A 89 15.79 0.21 3.39
N ILE A 90 14.56 -0.26 3.14
CA ILE A 90 13.61 -0.64 4.20
C ILE A 90 13.63 -2.15 4.46
N ILE A 91 13.82 -2.94 3.39
CA ILE A 91 13.88 -4.41 3.43
C ILE A 91 15.31 -4.95 3.16
N GLY A 92 16.32 -4.13 3.50
CA GLY A 92 17.73 -4.48 3.39
C GLY A 92 18.15 -5.50 4.44
#